data_AF-A0A9D6DQ73-F1
#
_entry.id   AF-A0A9D6DQ73-F1
#
_cell.length_a   1.000
_cell.length_b   1.000
_cell.length_c   1.000
_cell.angle_alpha   90.00
_cell.angle_beta   90.00
_cell.angle_gamma   90.00
#
_symmetry.space_group_name_H-M   'P 1'
#
loop_
_entity.id
_entity.type
_entity.pdbx_description
1 polymer ?
#
loop_
_entity_poly.entity_id
_entity_poly.type
_entity_poly.pdbx_seq_one_letter_code
_entity_poly.pdbx_strand_id
1 'polypeptide(L)'
;MPMPKNKIKKPLTLDELAEYNQEVLFPALEERFATKNDLRQMKEEIKEETRDGVEKLLIKADKILKKMDDKETEEASGLALYKRHDQKLDDHEARIAKLEIKV
;
A
#
# COMPACT_ATOMS: atom_id res chain seq x y z
N MET A 1 5.77 48.84 -56.74
CA MET A 1 4.57 48.34 -56.04
C MET A 1 4.56 48.94 -54.64
N PRO A 2 3.47 49.57 -54.18
CA PRO A 2 3.41 50.09 -52.81
C PRO A 2 3.24 48.94 -51.81
N MET A 3 4.04 48.94 -50.74
CA MET A 3 3.98 47.93 -49.66
C MET A 3 2.71 48.10 -48.81
N PRO A 4 2.12 47.00 -48.32
CA PRO A 4 0.94 47.06 -47.46
C PRO A 4 1.29 47.74 -46.13
N LYS A 5 0.56 48.81 -45.81
CA LYS A 5 0.67 49.52 -44.54
C LYS A 5 0.31 48.56 -43.40
N ASN A 6 1.26 48.26 -42.51
CA ASN A 6 0.99 47.54 -41.27
C ASN A 6 -0.06 48.34 -40.48
N LYS A 7 -1.26 47.78 -40.35
CA LYS A 7 -2.31 48.31 -39.50
C LYS A 7 -1.81 48.20 -38.05
N ILE A 8 -1.38 49.32 -37.49
CA ILE A 8 -1.10 49.42 -36.05
C ILE A 8 -2.42 49.09 -35.36
N LYS A 9 -2.49 47.91 -34.71
CA LYS A 9 -3.68 47.52 -33.94
C LYS A 9 -3.87 48.59 -32.86
N LYS A 10 -5.09 49.13 -32.76
CA LYS A 10 -5.44 50.06 -31.67
C LYS A 10 -5.07 49.39 -30.35
N PRO A 11 -4.38 50.10 -29.42
CA PRO A 11 -4.18 49.57 -28.09
C PRO A 11 -5.56 49.33 -27.45
N LEU A 12 -5.74 48.17 -26.81
CA LEU A 12 -6.96 47.86 -26.08
C LEU A 12 -7.22 48.95 -25.05
N THR A 13 -8.49 49.32 -24.89
CA THR A 13 -8.88 50.16 -23.75
C THR A 13 -8.82 49.33 -22.47
N LEU A 14 -8.76 50.01 -21.32
CA LEU A 14 -8.78 49.36 -20.01
C LEU A 14 -10.05 48.51 -19.81
N ASP A 15 -11.17 48.97 -20.38
CA ASP A 15 -12.46 48.28 -20.30
C ASP A 15 -12.46 46.99 -21.13
N GLU A 16 -11.96 47.05 -22.37
CA GLU A 16 -11.81 45.87 -23.24
C GLU A 16 -10.87 44.81 -22.63
N LEU A 17 -9.84 45.26 -21.91
CA LEU A 17 -8.92 44.35 -21.22
C LEU A 17 -9.57 43.71 -19.98
N ALA A 18 -10.38 44.45 -19.25
CA ALA A 18 -11.12 43.94 -18.10
C ALA A 18 -12.15 42.89 -18.53
N GLU A 19 -12.89 43.16 -19.60
CA GLU A 19 -13.89 42.26 -20.18
C GLU A 19 -13.24 40.98 -20.69
N TYR A 20 -12.14 41.07 -21.45
CA TYR A 20 -11.38 39.90 -21.89
C TYR A 20 -10.84 39.05 -20.73
N ASN A 21 -10.36 39.70 -19.66
CA ASN A 21 -9.84 38.97 -18.50
C ASN A 21 -10.96 38.20 -17.77
N GLN A 22 -12.13 38.80 -17.60
CA GLN A 22 -13.28 38.16 -16.93
C GLN A 22 -13.94 37.08 -17.77
N GLU A 23 -14.13 37.30 -19.07
CA GLU A 23 -14.88 36.37 -19.92
C GLU A 23 -14.02 35.26 -20.52
N VAL A 24 -12.72 35.51 -20.74
CA VAL A 24 -11.85 34.58 -21.48
C VAL A 24 -10.68 34.10 -20.63
N LEU A 25 -9.88 35.02 -20.08
CA LEU A 25 -8.61 34.65 -19.46
C LEU A 25 -8.81 33.87 -18.14
N PHE A 26 -9.61 34.39 -17.21
CA PHE A 26 -9.83 33.74 -15.91
C PHE A 26 -10.58 32.42 -16.03
N PRO A 27 -11.66 32.30 -16.84
CA PRO A 27 -12.32 31.01 -17.05
C PRO A 27 -11.38 29.97 -17.68
N ALA A 28 -10.55 30.35 -18.66
CA ALA A 28 -9.57 29.44 -19.25
C ALA A 28 -8.46 29.03 -18.27
N LEU A 29 -8.11 29.90 -17.32
CA LEU A 29 -7.17 29.58 -16.24
C LEU A 29 -7.82 28.63 -15.22
N GLU A 30 -9.07 28.83 -14.83
CA GLU A 30 -9.80 27.94 -13.92
C GLU A 30 -10.02 26.55 -14.54
N GLU A 31 -10.27 26.47 -15.85
CA GLU A 31 -10.43 25.19 -16.55
C GLU A 31 -9.11 24.39 -16.62
N ARG A 32 -7.97 25.09 -16.74
CA ARG A 32 -6.66 24.45 -16.96
C ARG A 32 -5.81 24.27 -15.72
N PHE A 33 -6.10 25.00 -14.64
CA PHE A 33 -5.29 24.99 -13.44
C PHE A 33 -6.12 24.62 -12.21
N ALA A 34 -5.60 23.69 -11.42
CA ALA A 34 -6.16 23.34 -10.13
C ALA A 34 -6.08 24.54 -9.17
N THR A 35 -7.19 24.81 -8.49
CA THR A 35 -7.22 25.79 -7.42
C THR A 35 -6.52 25.25 -6.18
N LYS A 36 -6.21 26.14 -5.23
CA LYS A 36 -5.66 25.72 -3.92
C LYS A 36 -6.59 24.75 -3.17
N ASN A 37 -7.90 24.84 -3.39
CA ASN A 37 -8.86 23.96 -2.75
C ASN A 37 -8.79 22.55 -3.36
N ASP A 38 -8.66 22.45 -4.68
CA ASP A 38 -8.53 21.16 -5.38
C ASP A 38 -7.26 20.42 -4.93
N LEU A 39 -6.14 21.14 -4.82
CA LEU A 39 -4.89 20.56 -4.29
C LEU A 39 -5.01 20.12 -2.82
N ARG A 40 -5.83 20.82 -2.02
CA ARG A 40 -6.08 20.46 -0.63
C ARG A 40 -6.94 19.20 -0.52
N GLN A 41 -7.97 19.07 -1.36
CA GLN A 41 -8.81 17.88 -1.44
C GLN A 41 -7.98 16.66 -1.87
N MET A 42 -7.24 16.79 -2.97
CA MET A 42 -6.35 15.73 -3.47
C MET A 42 -5.35 15.25 -2.39
N LYS A 43 -4.82 16.18 -1.58
CA LYS A 43 -3.91 15.82 -0.48
C LYS A 43 -4.59 15.00 0.61
N GLU A 44 -5.83 15.31 0.96
CA GLU A 44 -6.57 14.55 1.97
C GLU A 44 -7.00 13.18 1.42
N GLU A 45 -7.42 13.10 0.15
CA GLU A 45 -7.72 11.82 -0.53
C GLU A 45 -6.49 10.88 -0.53
N ILE A 46 -5.31 11.39 -0.91
CA ILE A 46 -4.06 10.62 -0.87
C ILE A 46 -3.75 10.13 0.55
N LYS A 47 -3.96 10.97 1.57
CA LYS A 47 -3.73 10.56 2.96
C LYS A 47 -4.67 9.44 3.39
N GLU A 48 -5.95 9.53 3.03
CA GLU A 48 -6.94 8.49 3.36
C GLU A 48 -6.60 7.18 2.68
N GLU A 49 -6.31 7.20 1.36
CA GLU A 49 -5.90 5.99 0.63
C GLU A 49 -4.62 5.37 1.21
N THR A 50 -3.63 6.21 1.57
CA THR A 50 -2.39 5.74 2.18
C THR A 50 -2.66 5.11 3.54
N ARG A 51 -3.53 5.71 4.35
CA ARG A 51 -3.90 5.19 5.67
C ARG A 51 -4.58 3.83 5.55
N ASP A 52 -5.54 3.69 4.65
CA ASP A 52 -6.24 2.42 4.39
C ASP A 52 -5.27 1.35 3.87
N GLY A 53 -4.32 1.73 3.01
CA GLY A 53 -3.27 0.84 2.52
C GLY A 53 -2.37 0.32 3.65
N VAL A 54 -1.94 1.22 4.53
CA VAL A 54 -1.11 0.89 5.70
C VAL A 54 -1.88 0.00 6.67
N GLU A 55 -3.14 0.31 6.97
CA GLU A 55 -3.98 -0.51 7.87
C GLU A 55 -4.16 -1.93 7.33
N LYS A 56 -4.47 -2.09 6.05
CA LYS A 56 -4.57 -3.41 5.40
C LYS A 56 -3.24 -4.18 5.46
N LEU A 57 -2.12 -3.48 5.35
CA LEU A 57 -0.79 -4.09 5.43
C LEU A 57 -0.50 -4.57 6.85
N LEU A 58 -0.80 -3.76 7.87
CA LEU A 58 -0.65 -4.12 9.28
C LEU A 58 -1.50 -5.34 9.65
N ILE A 59 -2.77 -5.36 9.24
CA ILE A 59 -3.66 -6.51 9.47
C ILE A 59 -3.11 -7.80 8.82
N LYS A 60 -2.52 -7.68 7.63
CA LYS A 60 -1.89 -8.83 6.97
C LYS A 60 -0.64 -9.30 7.71
N ALA A 61 0.19 -8.36 8.20
CA ALA A 61 1.38 -8.68 8.98
C ALA A 61 1.00 -9.42 10.28
N ASP A 62 0.00 -8.94 11.01
CA ASP A 62 -0.49 -9.59 12.24
C ASP A 62 -0.98 -11.02 11.98
N LYS A 63 -1.69 -11.24 10.87
CA LYS A 63 -2.13 -12.59 10.46
C LYS A 63 -0.95 -13.51 10.14
N ILE A 64 0.14 -12.97 9.57
CA ILE A 64 1.34 -13.76 9.28
C ILE A 64 2.05 -14.12 10.59
N LEU A 65 2.21 -13.15 11.50
CA LEU A 65 2.82 -13.39 12.82
C LEU A 65 2.07 -14.48 13.58
N LYS A 66 0.75 -14.39 13.66
CA LYS A 66 -0.06 -15.42 14.32
C LYS A 66 0.13 -16.82 13.71
N LYS A 67 0.21 -16.91 12.38
CA LYS A 67 0.48 -18.18 11.71
C LYS A 67 1.88 -18.72 11.97
N MET A 68 2.86 -17.85 12.18
CA MET A 68 4.22 -18.27 12.57
C MET A 68 4.21 -18.83 13.99
N ASP A 69 3.56 -18.13 14.93
CA ASP A 69 3.41 -18.61 16.32
C ASP A 69 2.72 -19.98 16.38
N ASP A 70 1.64 -20.15 15.61
CA ASP A 70 0.91 -21.42 15.51
C ASP A 70 1.84 -22.55 15.01
N LYS A 71 2.66 -22.27 13.99
CA LYS A 71 3.62 -23.24 13.44
C LYS A 71 4.74 -23.59 14.41
N GLU A 72 5.32 -22.61 15.10
CA GLU A 72 6.37 -22.86 16.10
C GLU A 72 5.84 -23.75 17.24
N THR A 73 4.60 -23.51 17.66
CA THR A 73 3.93 -24.32 18.68
C THR A 73 3.68 -25.76 18.20
N GLU A 74 3.24 -25.93 16.95
CA GLU A 74 3.04 -27.24 16.33
C GLU A 74 4.37 -28.00 16.21
N GLU A 75 5.44 -27.35 15.76
CA GLU A 75 6.76 -27.95 15.61
C GLU A 75 7.33 -28.40 16.96
N ALA A 76 7.25 -27.55 17.99
CA ALA A 76 7.67 -27.90 19.35
C ALA A 76 6.90 -29.12 19.89
N SER A 77 5.59 -29.17 19.63
CA SER A 77 4.73 -30.29 20.03
C SER A 77 5.09 -31.56 19.26
N GLY A 78 5.33 -31.46 17.95
CA GLY A 78 5.77 -32.56 17.10
C GLY A 78 7.11 -33.13 17.55
N LEU A 79 8.10 -32.28 17.82
CA LEU A 79 9.40 -32.71 18.33
C LEU A 79 9.29 -33.46 19.67
N ALA A 80 8.43 -32.97 20.58
CA ALA A 80 8.18 -33.63 21.85
C ALA A 80 7.51 -35.02 21.66
N LEU A 81 6.62 -35.16 20.69
CA LEU A 81 6.00 -36.44 20.35
C LEU A 81 7.03 -37.43 19.76
N TYR A 82 7.89 -36.98 18.84
CA TYR A 82 8.96 -37.81 18.29
C TYR A 82 9.88 -38.34 19.40
N LYS A 83 10.36 -37.47 20.30
CA LYS A 83 11.19 -37.89 21.43
C LYS A 83 10.53 -38.95 22.31
N ARG A 84 9.22 -38.81 22.58
CA ARG A 84 8.45 -39.81 23.35
C ARG A 84 8.31 -41.13 22.60
N HIS A 85 8.19 -41.07 21.29
CA HIS A 85 8.09 -42.27 20.45
C HIS A 85 9.42 -43.02 20.43
N ASP A 86 10.53 -42.31 20.23
CA ASP A 86 11.88 -42.89 20.23
C ASP A 86 12.19 -43.56 21.57
N GLN A 87 11.89 -42.89 22.68
CA GLN A 87 12.08 -43.47 24.01
C GLN A 87 11.26 -44.76 24.22
N LYS A 88 10.02 -44.81 23.69
CA LYS A 88 9.23 -46.05 23.75
C LYS A 88 9.82 -47.16 22.91
N LEU A 89 10.37 -46.84 21.73
CA LEU A 89 11.05 -47.83 20.89
C LEU A 89 12.27 -48.39 21.63
N ASP A 90 13.10 -47.54 22.23
CA ASP A 90 14.25 -47.95 23.05
C ASP A 90 13.82 -48.88 24.20
N ASP A 91 12.74 -48.52 24.92
CA ASP A 91 12.18 -49.35 25.98
C ASP A 91 11.68 -50.71 25.46
N HIS A 92 11.06 -50.74 24.29
CA HIS A 92 10.59 -51.96 23.64
C HIS A 92 11.77 -52.84 23.21
N GLU A 93 12.80 -52.26 22.60
CA GLU A 93 14.03 -52.96 22.21
C GLU A 93 14.72 -53.59 23.42
N ALA A 94 14.89 -52.81 24.50
CA ALA A 94 15.49 -53.31 25.74
C ALA A 94 14.67 -54.46 26.37
N ARG A 95 13.34 -54.42 26.25
CA ARG A 95 12.45 -55.49 26.73
C ARG A 95 12.56 -56.74 25.87
N ILE A 96 12.61 -56.60 24.54
CA ILE A 96 12.78 -57.73 23.61
C ILE A 96 14.12 -58.43 23.88
N ALA A 97 15.21 -57.67 23.96
CA ALA A 97 16.53 -58.23 24.25
C ALA A 97 16.56 -59.05 25.56
N LYS A 98 15.89 -58.56 26.62
CA LYS A 98 15.76 -59.31 27.89
C LYS A 98 14.96 -60.59 27.77
N LEU A 99 13.99 -60.65 26.86
CA LEU A 99 13.19 -61.85 26.63
C LEU A 99 13.98 -62.87 25.80
N GLU A 100 14.71 -62.43 24.78
CA GLU A 100 15.55 -63.30 23.95
C GLU A 100 16.67 -63.98 24.75
N ILE A 101 17.25 -63.32 25.75
CA ILE A 101 18.26 -63.93 26.64
C ILE A 101 17.66 -64.98 27.60
N LYS A 102 16.35 -64.89 27.88
CA LYS A 102 15.66 -65.80 28.82
C LYS A 102 15.09 -67.06 28.15
N VAL A 103 15.06 -67.11 26.83
CA VAL A 103 14.66 -68.27 26.02
C VAL A 103 15.86 -69.16 25.77
#